data_AF-A0A923BZE5-F1
#
_entry.id   AF-A0A923BZE5-F1
#
_cell.length_a   1.000
_cell.length_b   1.000
_cell.length_c   1.000
_cell.angle_alpha   90.00
_cell.angle_beta   90.00
_cell.angle_gamma   90.00
#
_symmetry.space_group_name_H-M   'P 1'
#
loop_
_entity.id
_entity.type
_entity.pdbx_description
1 polymer ?
#
loop_
_entity_poly.entity_id
_entity_poly.type
_entity_poly.pdbx_seq_one_letter_code
_entity_poly.pdbx_strand_id
1 'polypeptide(L)'
;MDRLRMAAGLLGMWMFAAGSAFADDCAGTLRTSAVAATLRPVTTGEQLQAALKDIDAIVAQCPADPWINALGAEMDLRVYNALLAANNNQVNQQAFDFLQRAFARSDIFQEAPVEARPDILSIRTEHGTGNLTYSFASTNRKSILQILMAMARLGQVHPYFKAETPKTCDGWLMSDTQTIGYAMETEADLIFRPFIDAAAEACRGEGSGDRLPLAVASQAYVRLVERGAITSRSDISKALLKARDYRDTYLSRGGFDFHYSKFDAERLDTALRKHEVDPMAGRLARELWFTPEHLGSEKMQFSLAWALSEEWAAISENLAKGEIEVAAGGTQYTRFVYDVLKDGREAGKEAETKAALRKALSDVQQSRVRALAMADYELPPNWLYDMLLKTAAAPAEGN
;
A
#
# COMPACT_ATOMS: atom_id res chain seq x y z
N MET A 1 -2.09 18.60 37.06
CA MET A 1 -2.63 18.55 35.68
C MET A 1 -3.28 19.87 35.23
N ASP A 2 -3.44 20.90 36.06
CA ASP A 2 -4.12 22.15 35.66
C ASP A 2 -3.24 23.36 35.28
N ARG A 3 -1.91 23.26 35.29
CA ARG A 3 -1.02 24.42 35.02
C ARG A 3 -0.69 24.67 33.54
N LEU A 4 -1.02 23.75 32.63
CA LEU A 4 -0.79 23.90 31.18
C LEU A 4 -1.91 24.68 30.46
N ARG A 5 -3.04 24.94 31.12
CA ARG A 5 -4.26 25.50 30.50
C ARG A 5 -4.26 27.03 30.32
N MET A 6 -3.36 27.79 30.94
CA MET A 6 -3.48 29.27 31.00
C MET A 6 -2.58 30.07 30.04
N ALA A 7 -1.83 29.44 29.12
CA ALA A 7 -0.74 30.15 28.42
C ALA A 7 -0.80 30.14 26.88
N ALA A 8 -1.98 29.99 26.25
CA ALA A 8 -2.10 29.94 24.79
C ALA A 8 -2.34 31.31 24.09
N GLY A 9 -2.23 32.43 24.82
CA GLY A 9 -2.84 33.70 24.40
C GLY A 9 -2.11 34.59 23.40
N LEU A 10 -0.78 34.51 23.20
CA LEU A 10 -0.06 35.54 22.45
C LEU A 10 1.15 34.99 21.68
N LEU A 11 0.97 34.68 20.39
CA LEU A 11 2.05 34.46 19.43
C LEU A 11 1.77 35.26 18.16
N GLY A 12 2.40 36.44 18.05
CA GLY A 12 2.31 37.33 16.89
C GLY A 12 3.45 37.11 15.90
N MET A 13 3.11 37.07 14.61
CA MET A 13 4.02 36.91 13.46
C MET A 13 4.91 38.13 13.23
N TRP A 14 6.20 37.91 12.98
CA TRP A 14 7.08 38.87 12.33
C TRP A 14 7.97 38.17 11.30
N MET A 15 7.87 38.60 10.04
CA MET A 15 8.77 38.20 8.95
C MET A 15 9.94 39.17 8.86
N PHE A 16 11.16 38.64 8.72
CA PHE A 16 12.30 39.41 8.18
C PHE A 16 13.15 38.53 7.26
N ALA A 17 13.68 39.18 6.23
CA ALA A 17 14.41 38.57 5.13
C ALA A 17 15.93 38.83 5.23
N ALA A 18 16.66 37.85 4.67
CA ALA A 18 17.90 37.92 3.90
C ALA A 18 19.28 38.06 4.59
N GLY A 19 20.24 37.32 4.01
CA GLY A 19 21.67 37.58 4.05
C GLY A 19 22.48 36.31 3.84
N SER A 20 23.29 36.21 2.80
CA SER A 20 24.08 35.02 2.44
C SER A 20 25.53 35.18 2.91
N ALA A 21 25.81 34.69 4.13
CA ALA A 21 27.17 34.45 4.66
C ALA A 21 27.23 33.28 5.68
N PHE A 22 26.15 32.52 5.83
CA PHE A 22 25.88 31.69 7.02
C PHE A 22 26.10 30.18 6.88
N ALA A 23 26.50 29.66 5.71
CA ALA A 23 26.49 28.22 5.47
C ALA A 23 27.41 27.42 6.43
N ASP A 24 28.60 27.95 6.75
CA ASP A 24 29.55 27.31 7.68
C ASP A 24 29.04 27.31 9.14
N ASP A 25 28.25 28.32 9.54
CA ASP A 25 27.67 28.40 10.89
C ASP A 25 26.42 27.52 11.00
N CYS A 26 25.63 27.43 9.93
CA CYS A 26 24.45 26.56 9.83
C CYS A 26 24.80 25.09 10.05
N ALA A 27 25.90 24.61 9.47
CA ALA A 27 26.33 23.22 9.64
C ALA A 27 27.04 22.93 10.97
N GLY A 28 27.52 23.98 11.66
CA GLY A 28 28.32 23.89 12.89
C GLY A 28 27.55 24.28 14.16
N THR A 29 27.81 25.48 14.68
CA THR A 29 27.29 25.94 15.98
C THR A 29 25.77 26.01 15.98
N LEU A 30 25.16 26.58 14.94
CA LEU A 30 23.70 26.76 14.89
C LEU A 30 22.94 25.43 14.89
N ARG A 31 23.45 24.40 14.19
CA ARG A 31 22.88 23.05 14.25
C ARG A 31 22.99 22.45 15.65
N THR A 32 24.13 22.61 16.31
CA THR A 32 24.31 22.14 17.69
C THR A 32 23.35 22.84 18.65
N SER A 33 23.15 24.16 18.49
CA SER A 33 22.16 24.93 19.25
C SER A 33 20.72 24.52 18.94
N ALA A 34 20.39 24.17 17.69
CA ALA A 34 19.08 23.66 17.32
C ALA A 34 18.81 22.30 17.99
N VAL A 35 19.80 21.40 18.00
CA VAL A 35 19.72 20.13 18.73
C VAL A 35 19.52 20.39 20.22
N ALA A 36 20.30 21.29 20.83
CA ALA A 36 20.17 21.64 22.24
C ALA A 36 18.75 22.14 22.57
N ALA A 37 18.20 23.04 21.75
CA ALA A 37 16.85 23.55 21.92
C ALA A 37 15.78 22.44 21.80
N THR A 38 15.94 21.47 20.90
CA THR A 38 15.04 20.30 20.83
C THR A 38 15.23 19.29 21.95
N LEU A 39 16.41 19.18 22.56
CA LEU A 39 16.65 18.27 23.69
C LEU A 39 16.31 18.91 25.04
N ARG A 40 16.12 20.23 25.08
CA ARG A 40 15.78 20.97 26.29
C ARG A 40 14.58 20.35 27.00
N PRO A 41 14.68 20.00 28.28
CA PRO A 41 13.54 19.53 29.05
C PRO A 41 12.46 20.61 29.14
N VAL A 42 11.25 20.27 28.70
CA VAL A 42 10.09 21.17 28.74
C VAL A 42 9.06 20.62 29.72
N THR A 43 8.83 21.36 30.81
CA THR A 43 7.83 21.03 31.84
C THR A 43 6.74 22.09 31.96
N THR A 44 6.94 23.27 31.34
CA THR A 44 5.99 24.38 31.32
C THR A 44 5.81 24.95 29.91
N GLY A 45 4.70 25.66 29.68
CA GLY A 45 4.46 26.36 28.41
C GLY A 45 5.48 27.46 28.10
N GLU A 46 5.97 28.17 29.12
CA GLU A 46 7.01 29.20 28.96
C GLU A 46 8.34 28.60 28.49
N GLN A 47 8.73 27.43 29.03
CA GLN A 47 9.91 26.70 28.58
C GLN A 47 9.78 26.24 27.12
N LEU A 48 8.57 25.79 26.74
CA LEU A 48 8.27 25.40 25.36
C LEU A 48 8.37 26.60 24.42
N GLN A 49 7.78 27.73 24.80
CA GLN A 49 7.80 28.96 24.02
C GLN A 49 9.22 29.51 23.85
N ALA A 50 10.05 29.44 24.90
CA ALA A 50 11.46 29.81 24.81
C ALA A 50 12.23 28.90 23.85
N ALA A 51 12.05 27.58 23.94
CA ALA A 51 12.69 26.63 23.02
C ALA A 51 12.23 26.82 21.56
N LEU A 52 10.94 27.09 21.36
CA LEU A 52 10.38 27.43 20.05
C LEU A 52 11.00 28.70 19.48
N LYS A 53 11.10 29.76 20.29
CA LYS A 53 11.70 31.03 19.87
C LYS A 53 13.15 30.87 19.46
N ASP A 54 13.92 30.09 20.22
CA ASP A 54 15.33 29.81 19.90
C ASP A 54 15.44 29.09 18.55
N ILE A 55 14.64 28.04 18.33
CA ILE A 55 14.61 27.31 17.06
C ILE A 55 14.13 28.18 15.90
N ASP A 56 13.08 28.97 16.07
CA ASP A 56 12.57 29.85 15.01
C ASP A 56 13.63 30.90 14.60
N ALA A 57 14.40 31.42 15.55
CA ALA A 57 15.52 32.32 15.27
C ALA A 57 16.66 31.63 14.52
N ILE A 58 16.93 30.35 14.79
CA ILE A 58 17.94 29.55 14.07
C ILE A 58 17.47 29.21 12.66
N VAL A 59 16.21 28.78 12.49
CA VAL A 59 15.60 28.51 11.18
C VAL A 59 15.62 29.77 10.30
N ALA A 60 15.34 30.94 10.87
CA ALA A 60 15.41 32.20 10.12
C ALA A 60 16.82 32.53 9.60
N GLN A 61 17.86 32.12 10.32
CA GLN A 61 19.27 32.29 9.89
C GLN A 61 19.71 31.23 8.88
N CYS A 62 19.16 30.02 9.00
CA CYS A 62 19.50 28.86 8.18
C CYS A 62 18.28 28.26 7.46
N PRO A 63 17.56 29.03 6.63
CA PRO A 63 16.27 28.61 6.09
C PRO A 63 16.36 27.42 5.13
N ALA A 64 17.53 27.18 4.52
CA ALA A 64 17.77 26.09 3.58
C ALA A 64 18.48 24.87 4.21
N ASP A 65 18.86 24.91 5.49
CA ASP A 65 19.53 23.75 6.11
C ASP A 65 18.47 22.67 6.42
N PRO A 66 18.63 21.45 5.87
CA PRO A 66 17.60 20.41 5.98
C PRO A 66 17.44 19.89 7.42
N TRP A 67 18.53 19.81 8.18
CA TRP A 67 18.51 19.29 9.54
C TRP A 67 17.92 20.29 10.53
N ILE A 68 18.28 21.57 10.40
CA ILE A 68 17.68 22.66 11.19
C ILE A 68 16.17 22.72 10.95
N ASN A 69 15.72 22.57 9.70
CA ASN A 69 14.29 22.54 9.39
C ASN A 69 13.61 21.27 9.92
N ALA A 70 14.25 20.10 9.87
CA ALA A 70 13.70 18.88 10.48
C ALA A 70 13.52 19.01 12.02
N LEU A 71 14.47 19.67 12.70
CA LEU A 71 14.38 20.01 14.12
C LEU A 71 13.29 21.07 14.38
N GLY A 72 13.16 22.04 13.49
CA GLY A 72 12.08 23.03 13.49
C GLY A 72 10.70 22.39 13.40
N ALA A 73 10.53 21.43 12.49
CA ALA A 73 9.29 20.67 12.34
C ALA A 73 8.97 19.85 13.59
N GLU A 74 9.98 19.24 14.23
CA GLU A 74 9.81 18.49 15.48
C GLU A 74 9.34 19.40 16.62
N MET A 75 9.91 20.60 16.73
CA MET A 75 9.46 21.57 17.74
C MET A 75 8.03 22.05 17.47
N ASP A 76 7.67 22.30 16.21
CA ASP A 76 6.30 22.65 15.83
C ASP A 76 5.30 21.55 16.20
N LEU A 77 5.67 20.28 15.98
CA LEU A 77 4.86 19.13 16.37
C LEU A 77 4.67 19.04 17.89
N ARG A 78 5.70 19.36 18.68
CA ARG A 78 5.59 19.44 20.15
C ARG A 78 4.66 20.55 20.60
N VAL A 79 4.74 21.72 19.95
CA VAL A 79 3.82 22.84 20.23
C VAL A 79 2.39 22.47 19.86
N TYR A 80 2.18 21.84 18.70
CA TYR A 80 0.88 21.30 18.30
C TYR A 80 0.29 20.38 19.38
N ASN A 81 1.06 19.41 19.85
CA ASN A 81 0.62 18.47 20.89
C ASN A 81 0.32 19.15 22.23
N ALA A 82 1.12 20.15 22.61
CA ALA A 82 0.87 20.93 23.82
C ALA A 82 -0.42 21.76 23.72
N LEU A 83 -0.68 22.40 22.58
CA LEU A 83 -1.89 23.18 22.34
C LEU A 83 -3.14 22.29 22.31
N LEU A 84 -3.05 21.11 21.68
CA LEU A 84 -4.09 20.09 21.74
C LEU A 84 -4.43 19.71 23.18
N ALA A 85 -3.42 19.34 23.97
CA ALA A 85 -3.61 18.93 25.35
C ALA A 85 -4.23 20.06 26.20
N ALA A 86 -3.81 21.31 25.97
CA ALA A 86 -4.39 22.48 26.62
C ALA A 86 -5.86 22.72 26.21
N ASN A 87 -6.23 22.39 24.98
CA ASN A 87 -7.56 22.57 24.41
C ASN A 87 -8.45 21.31 24.45
N ASN A 88 -8.33 20.49 25.51
CA ASN A 88 -9.09 19.25 25.70
C ASN A 88 -9.05 18.31 24.49
N ASN A 89 -7.87 18.21 23.85
CA ASN A 89 -7.60 17.41 22.64
C ASN A 89 -8.42 17.82 21.40
N GLN A 90 -8.97 19.03 21.38
CA GLN A 90 -9.60 19.61 20.19
C GLN A 90 -8.58 20.45 19.41
N VAL A 91 -8.51 20.25 18.10
CA VAL A 91 -7.65 21.07 17.23
C VAL A 91 -8.26 22.46 17.09
N ASN A 92 -7.51 23.49 17.46
CA ASN A 92 -7.84 24.89 17.16
C ASN A 92 -6.95 25.42 16.03
N GLN A 93 -7.25 26.62 15.53
CA GLN A 93 -6.52 27.21 14.40
C GLN A 93 -5.02 27.33 14.68
N GLN A 94 -4.64 27.76 15.89
CA GLN A 94 -3.24 27.93 16.25
C GLN A 94 -2.46 26.61 16.22
N ALA A 95 -3.04 25.52 16.77
CA ALA A 95 -2.45 24.20 16.68
C ALA A 95 -2.31 23.79 15.20
N PHE A 96 -3.35 23.98 14.40
CA PHE A 96 -3.31 23.67 12.98
C PHE A 96 -2.22 24.44 12.23
N ASP A 97 -2.02 25.73 12.52
CA ASP A 97 -0.98 26.56 11.91
C ASP A 97 0.43 26.00 12.20
N PHE A 98 0.68 25.52 13.42
CA PHE A 98 1.94 24.83 13.76
C PHE A 98 2.10 23.51 13.00
N LEU A 99 1.03 22.74 12.83
CA LEU A 99 1.09 21.52 12.05
C LEU A 99 1.40 21.80 10.58
N GLN A 100 0.80 22.83 9.99
CA GLN A 100 1.11 23.28 8.62
C GLN A 100 2.56 23.74 8.49
N ARG A 101 3.07 24.47 9.49
CA ARG A 101 4.47 24.90 9.53
C ARG A 101 5.43 23.71 9.65
N ALA A 102 5.10 22.73 10.48
CA ALA A 102 5.87 21.49 10.60
C ALA A 102 5.93 20.75 9.26
N PHE A 103 4.80 20.64 8.56
CA PHE A 103 4.73 20.03 7.25
C PHE A 103 5.64 20.74 6.24
N ALA A 104 5.52 22.06 6.10
CA ALA A 104 6.36 22.85 5.19
C ALA A 104 7.86 22.75 5.52
N ARG A 105 8.24 22.78 6.79
CA ARG A 105 9.64 22.60 7.22
C ARG A 105 10.18 21.21 6.89
N SER A 106 9.33 20.19 7.02
CA SER A 106 9.74 18.83 6.69
C SER A 106 9.99 18.64 5.18
N ASP A 107 9.34 19.40 4.29
CA ASP A 107 9.58 19.33 2.85
C ASP A 107 10.99 19.80 2.47
N ILE A 108 11.52 20.84 3.15
CA ILE A 108 12.89 21.36 2.94
C ILE A 108 13.94 20.25 3.10
N PHE A 109 13.68 19.26 3.98
CA PHE A 109 14.57 18.12 4.13
C PHE A 109 14.66 17.26 2.86
N GLN A 110 13.63 17.08 2.04
CA GLN A 110 13.77 16.29 0.80
C GLN A 110 14.13 17.15 -0.43
N GLU A 111 13.85 18.45 -0.39
CA GLU A 111 14.26 19.39 -1.43
C GLU A 111 15.79 19.60 -1.46
N ALA A 112 16.47 19.39 -0.32
CA ALA A 112 17.91 19.49 -0.25
C ALA A 112 18.62 18.27 -0.90
N PRO A 113 19.80 18.49 -1.53
CA PRO A 113 20.57 17.42 -2.15
C PRO A 113 21.02 16.37 -1.11
N VAL A 114 21.24 15.13 -1.53
CA VAL A 114 21.58 14.00 -0.63
C VAL A 114 22.84 14.30 0.19
N GLU A 115 23.81 14.99 -0.41
CA GLU A 115 25.08 15.40 0.20
C GLU A 115 24.91 16.39 1.35
N ALA A 116 23.79 17.13 1.40
CA ALA A 116 23.46 18.05 2.49
C ALA A 116 22.75 17.34 3.66
N ARG A 117 22.43 16.05 3.51
CA ARG A 117 21.62 15.26 4.45
C ARG A 117 22.31 14.01 4.99
N PRO A 118 23.65 13.99 5.17
CA PRO A 118 24.28 12.84 5.79
C PRO A 118 23.79 12.71 7.22
N ASP A 119 23.69 11.48 7.71
CA ASP A 119 23.42 11.22 9.12
C ASP A 119 24.54 11.82 9.99
N ILE A 120 24.15 12.53 11.05
CA ILE A 120 25.05 13.15 12.01
C ILE A 120 24.77 12.56 13.39
N LEU A 121 25.77 11.86 13.93
CA LEU A 121 25.63 11.10 15.17
C LEU A 121 26.34 11.79 16.33
N SER A 122 25.81 11.58 17.54
CA SER A 122 26.45 11.97 18.80
C SER A 122 26.74 13.46 18.97
N ILE A 123 25.80 14.32 18.56
CA ILE A 123 25.89 15.77 18.80
C ILE A 123 25.70 16.01 20.29
N ARG A 124 26.77 16.42 20.98
CA ARG A 124 26.74 16.70 22.42
C ARG A 124 26.25 18.11 22.68
N THR A 125 25.31 18.23 23.61
CA THR A 125 24.72 19.48 24.07
C THR A 125 24.70 19.51 25.60
N GLU A 126 24.42 20.67 26.18
CA GLU A 126 24.17 20.84 27.62
C GLU A 126 22.95 20.05 28.12
N HIS A 127 22.06 19.61 27.22
CA HIS A 127 20.84 18.87 27.52
C HIS A 127 20.92 17.38 27.16
N GLY A 128 22.08 16.90 26.71
CA GLY A 128 22.31 15.50 26.36
C GLY A 128 22.89 15.32 24.96
N THR A 129 22.78 14.09 24.44
CA THR A 129 23.31 13.72 23.12
C THR A 129 22.18 13.51 22.12
N GLY A 130 22.23 14.20 20.99
CA GLY A 130 21.26 14.07 19.89
C GLY A 130 21.86 13.40 18.66
N ASN A 131 21.00 12.76 17.86
CA ASN A 131 21.33 12.21 16.56
C ASN A 131 20.40 12.81 15.51
N LEU A 132 20.94 13.14 14.35
CA LEU A 132 20.21 13.60 13.19
C LEU A 132 20.33 12.53 12.12
N THR A 133 19.31 11.69 12.01
CA THR A 133 19.28 10.56 11.10
C THR A 133 18.12 10.67 10.13
N TYR A 134 18.24 10.04 8.96
CA TYR A 134 17.10 9.95 8.04
C TYR A 134 15.84 9.40 8.73
N SER A 135 16.02 8.42 9.64
CA SER A 135 14.93 7.86 10.42
C SER A 135 14.25 8.89 11.33
N PHE A 136 14.99 9.85 11.89
CA PHE A 136 14.41 10.96 12.66
C PHE A 136 13.52 11.83 11.77
N ALA A 137 14.06 12.30 10.64
CA ALA A 137 13.31 13.14 9.70
C ALA A 137 12.06 12.43 9.15
N SER A 138 12.20 11.16 8.77
CA SER A 138 11.09 10.34 8.25
C SER A 138 10.03 10.07 9.32
N THR A 139 10.41 9.80 10.57
CA THR A 139 9.45 9.58 11.66
C THR A 139 8.66 10.86 11.97
N ASN A 140 9.33 12.01 11.93
CA ASN A 140 8.68 13.30 12.10
C ASN A 140 7.68 13.57 10.97
N ARG A 141 8.10 13.44 9.70
CA ARG A 141 7.22 13.57 8.52
C ARG A 141 6.00 12.66 8.60
N LYS A 142 6.20 11.39 8.94
CA LYS A 142 5.13 10.40 9.09
C LYS A 142 4.13 10.84 10.17
N SER A 143 4.61 11.32 11.32
CA SER A 143 3.75 11.76 12.42
C SER A 143 2.88 12.95 12.01
N ILE A 144 3.49 13.95 11.33
CA ILE A 144 2.79 15.12 10.78
C ILE A 144 1.69 14.66 9.80
N LEU A 145 2.02 13.76 8.86
CA LEU A 145 1.06 13.24 7.89
C LEU A 145 -0.09 12.49 8.53
N GLN A 146 0.18 11.62 9.51
CA GLN A 146 -0.86 10.88 10.21
C GLN A 146 -1.87 11.81 10.90
N ILE A 147 -1.38 12.91 11.48
CA ILE A 147 -2.24 13.93 12.07
C ILE A 147 -3.04 14.67 11.00
N LEU A 148 -2.41 15.10 9.90
CA LEU A 148 -3.11 15.74 8.79
C LEU A 148 -4.19 14.82 8.18
N MET A 149 -3.94 13.52 8.10
CA MET A 149 -4.94 12.54 7.68
C MET A 149 -6.11 12.45 8.67
N ALA A 150 -5.84 12.43 9.98
CA ALA A 150 -6.89 12.46 10.99
C ALA A 150 -7.76 13.72 10.87
N MET A 151 -7.15 14.88 10.62
CA MET A 151 -7.88 16.13 10.39
C MET A 151 -8.69 16.14 9.09
N ALA A 152 -8.13 15.58 8.02
CA ALA A 152 -8.84 15.46 6.74
C ALA A 152 -10.12 14.65 6.87
N ARG A 153 -10.11 13.56 7.67
CA ARG A 153 -11.31 12.77 7.99
C ARG A 153 -12.38 13.54 8.77
N LEU A 154 -11.99 14.61 9.46
CA LEU A 154 -12.90 15.54 10.15
C LEU A 154 -13.38 16.70 9.25
N GLY A 155 -13.01 16.68 7.96
CA GLY A 155 -13.42 17.68 6.96
C GLY A 155 -12.39 18.79 6.69
N GLN A 156 -11.27 18.83 7.43
CA GLN A 156 -10.19 19.81 7.22
C GLN A 156 -9.10 19.23 6.32
N VAL A 157 -9.39 19.14 5.02
CA VAL A 157 -8.49 18.50 4.04
C VAL A 157 -7.36 19.43 3.63
N HIS A 158 -6.12 19.09 3.99
CA HIS A 158 -4.91 19.77 3.55
C HIS A 158 -4.76 19.69 2.01
N PRO A 159 -4.33 20.77 1.31
CA PRO A 159 -4.17 20.78 -0.15
C PRO A 159 -3.31 19.64 -0.70
N TYR A 160 -2.31 19.21 0.07
CA TYR A 160 -1.46 18.06 -0.28
C TYR A 160 -2.25 16.79 -0.64
N PHE A 161 -3.40 16.54 0.00
CA PHE A 161 -4.22 15.37 -0.29
C PHE A 161 -5.16 15.53 -1.50
N LYS A 162 -5.34 16.75 -2.03
CA LYS A 162 -6.32 17.07 -3.07
C LYS A 162 -5.81 16.87 -4.51
N ALA A 163 -4.60 16.36 -4.70
CA ALA A 163 -3.99 16.03 -6.00
C ALA A 163 -3.58 17.20 -6.91
N GLU A 164 -3.18 18.35 -6.38
CA GLU A 164 -2.60 19.42 -7.20
C GLU A 164 -1.09 19.27 -7.49
N THR A 165 -0.33 18.38 -6.80
CA THR A 165 1.04 17.97 -7.23
C THR A 165 1.47 16.66 -6.56
N PRO A 166 1.95 15.66 -7.33
CA PRO A 166 3.40 15.54 -7.61
C PRO A 166 3.69 15.48 -9.11
N LYS A 167 4.69 16.25 -9.57
CA LYS A 167 5.17 16.23 -10.97
C LYS A 167 6.35 15.28 -11.16
N THR A 168 6.95 14.83 -10.07
CA THR A 168 8.20 14.06 -10.03
C THR A 168 8.04 12.90 -9.07
N CYS A 169 8.66 11.78 -9.41
CA CYS A 169 8.73 10.59 -8.57
C CYS A 169 9.99 10.66 -7.71
N ASP A 170 9.96 11.45 -6.64
CA ASP A 170 11.11 11.73 -5.78
C ASP A 170 10.72 12.16 -4.36
N GLY A 171 11.73 12.46 -3.55
CA GLY A 171 11.59 13.06 -2.23
C GLY A 171 10.76 12.23 -1.24
N TRP A 172 9.82 12.89 -0.56
CA TRP A 172 8.95 12.23 0.43
C TRP A 172 7.88 11.34 -0.19
N LEU A 173 7.62 11.45 -1.50
CA LEU A 173 6.46 10.82 -2.15
C LEU A 173 6.37 9.32 -1.87
N MET A 174 7.51 8.64 -1.81
CA MET A 174 7.62 7.21 -1.51
C MET A 174 7.11 6.86 -0.10
N SER A 175 7.64 7.55 0.91
CA SER A 175 7.30 7.34 2.31
C SER A 175 5.88 7.81 2.62
N ASP A 176 5.48 8.92 2.02
CA ASP A 176 4.15 9.52 2.18
C ASP A 176 3.09 8.61 1.55
N THR A 177 3.36 8.06 0.36
CA THR A 177 2.47 7.09 -0.30
C THR A 177 2.28 5.83 0.52
N GLN A 178 3.34 5.26 1.10
CA GLN A 178 3.20 4.13 2.03
C GLN A 178 2.36 4.49 3.25
N THR A 179 2.63 5.64 3.86
CA THR A 179 1.93 6.08 5.08
C THR A 179 0.43 6.26 4.81
N ILE A 180 0.09 6.93 3.71
CA ILE A 180 -1.29 7.23 3.36
C ILE A 180 -1.99 5.97 2.84
N GLY A 181 -1.42 5.30 1.84
CA GLY A 181 -2.04 4.17 1.17
C GLY A 181 -2.26 2.96 2.08
N TYR A 182 -1.33 2.69 3.02
CA TYR A 182 -1.52 1.62 4.00
C TYR A 182 -2.53 1.94 5.10
N ALA A 183 -2.90 3.20 5.29
CA ALA A 183 -3.91 3.62 6.25
C ALA A 183 -5.31 3.75 5.63
N MET A 184 -5.47 3.56 4.31
CA MET A 184 -6.76 3.64 3.63
C MET A 184 -7.53 2.33 3.77
N GLU A 185 -8.55 2.30 4.64
CA GLU A 185 -9.32 1.07 4.91
C GLU A 185 -10.84 1.27 4.91
N THR A 186 -11.29 2.51 5.07
CA THR A 186 -12.70 2.87 5.32
C THR A 186 -13.25 3.83 4.26
N GLU A 187 -14.56 4.05 4.28
CA GLU A 187 -15.22 5.03 3.39
C GLU A 187 -14.69 6.46 3.63
N ALA A 188 -14.34 6.82 4.86
CA ALA A 188 -13.76 8.12 5.18
C ALA A 188 -12.38 8.34 4.51
N ASP A 189 -11.67 7.25 4.18
CA ASP A 189 -10.34 7.32 3.57
C ASP A 189 -10.39 7.55 2.05
N LEU A 190 -11.58 7.51 1.46
CA LEU A 190 -11.77 7.75 0.04
C LEU A 190 -11.33 9.16 -0.39
N ILE A 191 -11.27 10.10 0.57
CA ILE A 191 -10.74 11.46 0.38
C ILE A 191 -9.25 11.49 0.00
N PHE A 192 -8.50 10.42 0.27
CA PHE A 192 -7.07 10.32 -0.05
C PHE A 192 -6.79 9.66 -1.41
N ARG A 193 -7.81 9.15 -2.11
CA ARG A 193 -7.66 8.57 -3.46
C ARG A 193 -6.97 9.51 -4.44
N PRO A 194 -7.31 10.82 -4.50
CA PRO A 194 -6.63 11.75 -5.39
C PRO A 194 -5.11 11.77 -5.18
N PHE A 195 -4.65 11.77 -3.92
CA PHE A 195 -3.22 11.74 -3.60
C PHE A 195 -2.54 10.46 -4.10
N ILE A 196 -3.12 9.29 -3.79
CA ILE A 196 -2.55 7.99 -4.19
C ILE A 196 -2.48 7.85 -5.71
N ASP A 197 -3.52 8.30 -6.40
CA ASP A 197 -3.54 8.32 -7.86
C ASP A 197 -2.42 9.21 -8.41
N ALA A 198 -2.31 10.44 -7.91
CA ALA A 198 -1.30 11.39 -8.37
C ALA A 198 0.13 10.89 -8.08
N ALA A 199 0.35 10.23 -6.94
CA ALA A 199 1.63 9.62 -6.60
C ALA A 199 2.00 8.46 -7.55
N ALA A 200 1.03 7.61 -7.86
CA ALA A 200 1.22 6.51 -8.82
C ALA A 200 1.51 7.04 -10.23
N GLU A 201 0.79 8.07 -10.69
CA GLU A 201 1.02 8.70 -12.00
C GLU A 201 2.39 9.39 -12.09
N ALA A 202 2.83 10.07 -11.03
CA ALA A 202 4.16 10.70 -11.01
C ALA A 202 5.29 9.68 -11.19
N CYS A 203 5.10 8.45 -10.69
CA CYS A 203 6.05 7.33 -10.76
C CYS A 203 5.83 6.38 -11.95
N ARG A 204 5.02 6.78 -12.92
CA ARG A 204 4.67 5.94 -14.07
C ARG A 204 5.79 5.88 -15.13
N GLY A 205 6.56 6.95 -15.28
CA GLY A 205 7.54 7.12 -16.36
C GLY A 205 8.72 6.14 -16.27
N GLU A 206 9.23 5.71 -17.44
CA GLU A 206 10.26 4.66 -17.56
C GLU A 206 11.60 4.98 -16.86
N GLY A 207 11.88 6.26 -16.58
CA GLY A 207 13.12 6.73 -15.93
C GLY A 207 13.12 6.78 -14.40
N SER A 208 11.98 6.63 -13.71
CA SER A 208 11.95 6.65 -12.24
C SER A 208 12.34 5.27 -11.69
N GLY A 209 13.53 5.08 -11.11
CA GLY A 209 13.85 3.81 -10.43
C GLY A 209 12.83 3.43 -9.34
N ASP A 210 12.11 4.44 -8.86
CA ASP A 210 11.06 4.36 -7.86
C ASP A 210 9.70 3.97 -8.47
N ARG A 211 9.22 2.79 -8.06
CA ARG A 211 7.95 2.19 -8.50
C ARG A 211 6.96 1.92 -7.36
N LEU A 212 7.37 2.08 -6.11
CA LEU A 212 6.55 1.78 -4.92
C LEU A 212 5.15 2.45 -4.93
N PRO A 213 4.95 3.71 -5.38
CA PRO A 213 3.63 4.31 -5.38
C PRO A 213 2.61 3.55 -6.23
N LEU A 214 3.04 2.95 -7.35
CA LEU A 214 2.18 2.08 -8.17
C LEU A 214 1.74 0.84 -7.37
N ALA A 215 2.67 0.18 -6.67
CA ALA A 215 2.39 -0.99 -5.85
C ALA A 215 1.40 -0.67 -4.72
N VAL A 216 1.65 0.42 -3.99
CA VAL A 216 0.79 0.86 -2.88
C VAL A 216 -0.60 1.28 -3.39
N ALA A 217 -0.68 1.99 -4.51
CA ALA A 217 -1.96 2.38 -5.10
C ALA A 217 -2.80 1.16 -5.50
N SER A 218 -2.17 0.18 -6.15
CA SER A 218 -2.81 -1.08 -6.50
C SER A 218 -3.38 -1.78 -5.26
N GLN A 219 -2.57 -1.94 -4.21
CA GLN A 219 -2.98 -2.58 -2.96
C GLN A 219 -4.06 -1.79 -2.20
N ALA A 220 -4.00 -0.45 -2.20
CA ALA A 220 -4.97 0.40 -1.53
C ALA A 220 -6.38 0.23 -2.13
N TYR A 221 -6.48 0.22 -3.46
CA TYR A 221 -7.77 0.00 -4.14
C TYR A 221 -8.35 -1.38 -3.87
N VAL A 222 -7.53 -2.44 -3.91
CA VAL A 222 -7.97 -3.80 -3.55
C VAL A 222 -8.49 -3.82 -2.11
N ARG A 223 -7.74 -3.22 -1.17
CA ARG A 223 -8.12 -3.16 0.24
C ARG A 223 -9.45 -2.43 0.46
N LEU A 224 -9.66 -1.28 -0.20
CA LEU A 224 -10.91 -0.52 -0.09
C LEU A 224 -12.12 -1.32 -0.60
N VAL A 225 -11.96 -2.09 -1.67
CA VAL A 225 -13.01 -2.97 -2.19
C VAL A 225 -13.27 -4.13 -1.22
N GLU A 226 -12.22 -4.83 -0.79
CA GLU A 226 -12.33 -5.98 0.14
C GLU A 226 -12.97 -5.61 1.48
N ARG A 227 -12.67 -4.40 1.99
CA ARG A 227 -13.23 -3.88 3.25
C ARG A 227 -14.65 -3.31 3.10
N GLY A 228 -15.20 -3.28 1.90
CA GLY A 228 -16.52 -2.70 1.64
C GLY A 228 -16.55 -1.17 1.76
N ALA A 229 -15.41 -0.49 1.68
CA ALA A 229 -15.35 0.97 1.61
C ALA A 229 -15.86 1.49 0.26
N ILE A 230 -15.69 0.70 -0.80
CA ILE A 230 -16.28 0.96 -2.13
C ILE A 230 -17.32 -0.14 -2.38
N THR A 231 -18.59 0.24 -2.47
CA THR A 231 -19.71 -0.73 -2.52
C THR A 231 -20.45 -0.75 -3.84
N SER A 232 -20.47 0.36 -4.59
CA SER A 232 -21.20 0.43 -5.86
C SER A 232 -20.48 -0.40 -6.93
N ARG A 233 -21.23 -1.20 -7.71
CA ARG A 233 -20.64 -2.07 -8.76
C ARG A 233 -19.78 -1.28 -9.74
N SER A 234 -20.24 -0.09 -10.14
CA SER A 234 -19.49 0.77 -11.07
C SER A 234 -18.17 1.25 -10.47
N ASP A 235 -18.18 1.67 -9.19
CA ASP A 235 -16.97 2.18 -8.55
C ASP A 235 -16.00 1.07 -8.16
N ILE A 236 -16.50 -0.11 -7.79
CA ILE A 236 -15.69 -1.32 -7.62
C ILE A 236 -14.97 -1.64 -8.93
N SER A 237 -15.70 -1.66 -10.05
CA SER A 237 -15.11 -1.94 -11.36
C SER A 237 -14.01 -0.94 -11.71
N LYS A 238 -14.27 0.37 -11.58
CA LYS A 238 -13.27 1.42 -11.82
C LYS A 238 -12.03 1.26 -10.91
N ALA A 239 -12.24 1.00 -9.62
CA ALA A 239 -11.16 0.83 -8.66
C ALA A 239 -10.27 -0.38 -9.00
N LEU A 240 -10.87 -1.54 -9.30
CA LEU A 240 -10.11 -2.75 -9.62
C LEU A 240 -9.41 -2.67 -10.97
N LEU A 241 -10.02 -2.03 -11.97
CA LEU A 241 -9.35 -1.75 -13.27
C LEU A 241 -8.12 -0.85 -13.08
N LYS A 242 -8.23 0.16 -12.22
CA LYS A 242 -7.13 1.06 -11.88
C LYS A 242 -6.03 0.34 -11.09
N ALA A 243 -6.41 -0.50 -10.13
CA ALA A 243 -5.47 -1.34 -9.40
C ALA A 243 -4.67 -2.28 -10.33
N ARG A 244 -5.34 -2.84 -11.35
CA ARG A 244 -4.73 -3.69 -12.40
C ARG A 244 -3.73 -2.91 -13.23
N ASP A 245 -4.12 -1.73 -13.71
CA ASP A 245 -3.25 -0.85 -14.47
C ASP A 245 -1.97 -0.46 -13.71
N TYR A 246 -2.10 -0.13 -12.41
CA TYR A 246 -0.95 0.14 -11.54
C TYR A 246 -0.06 -1.09 -11.31
N ARG A 247 -0.66 -2.27 -11.08
CA ARG A 247 0.10 -3.52 -10.99
C ARG A 247 0.88 -3.79 -12.27
N ASP A 248 0.22 -3.73 -13.43
CA ASP A 248 0.82 -4.11 -14.70
C ASP A 248 1.99 -3.18 -15.04
N THR A 249 1.83 -1.89 -14.78
CA THR A 249 2.92 -0.89 -14.87
C THR A 249 4.06 -1.18 -13.88
N TYR A 250 3.74 -1.57 -12.65
CA TYR A 250 4.73 -1.90 -11.63
C TYR A 250 5.58 -3.14 -12.02
N LEU A 251 4.91 -4.19 -12.49
CA LEU A 251 5.51 -5.48 -12.79
C LEU A 251 6.30 -5.46 -14.09
N SER A 252 5.89 -4.67 -15.10
CA SER A 252 6.62 -4.56 -16.37
C SER A 252 8.06 -4.03 -16.20
N ARG A 253 8.34 -3.34 -15.08
CA ARG A 253 9.61 -2.65 -14.81
C ARG A 253 10.59 -3.41 -13.91
N GLY A 254 10.19 -4.54 -13.33
CA GLY A 254 11.06 -5.28 -12.42
C GLY A 254 10.46 -6.52 -11.77
N GLY A 255 9.30 -6.99 -12.25
CA GLY A 255 8.61 -8.15 -11.69
C GLY A 255 8.23 -7.98 -10.22
N PHE A 256 8.03 -9.11 -9.54
CA PHE A 256 7.67 -9.17 -8.13
C PHE A 256 8.85 -8.88 -7.21
N ASP A 257 8.59 -8.20 -6.10
CA ASP A 257 9.55 -7.98 -5.02
C ASP A 257 8.84 -7.84 -3.66
N PHE A 258 9.53 -7.26 -2.66
CA PHE A 258 8.99 -7.07 -1.32
C PHE A 258 7.90 -5.99 -1.23
N HIS A 259 7.81 -5.07 -2.19
CA HIS A 259 6.77 -4.04 -2.25
C HIS A 259 5.52 -4.51 -2.98
N TYR A 260 5.65 -5.43 -3.94
CA TYR A 260 4.53 -6.08 -4.59
C TYR A 260 4.83 -7.55 -4.87
N SER A 261 4.20 -8.43 -4.10
CA SER A 261 4.43 -9.86 -4.13
C SER A 261 3.45 -10.59 -5.05
N LYS A 262 3.72 -11.88 -5.31
CA LYS A 262 2.75 -12.76 -6.00
C LYS A 262 1.41 -12.81 -5.26
N PHE A 263 1.43 -12.77 -3.93
CA PHE A 263 0.23 -12.76 -3.09
C PHE A 263 -0.62 -11.50 -3.33
N ASP A 264 0.02 -10.34 -3.52
CA ASP A 264 -0.70 -9.09 -3.82
C ASP A 264 -1.38 -9.14 -5.20
N ALA A 265 -0.69 -9.71 -6.20
CA ALA A 265 -1.28 -9.96 -7.52
C ALA A 265 -2.46 -10.94 -7.44
N GLU A 266 -2.31 -12.05 -6.70
CA GLU A 266 -3.36 -13.05 -6.51
C GLU A 266 -4.59 -12.49 -5.80
N ARG A 267 -4.39 -11.59 -4.81
CA ARG A 267 -5.49 -10.86 -4.15
C ARG A 267 -6.24 -9.98 -5.13
N LEU A 268 -5.53 -9.20 -5.94
CA LEU A 268 -6.16 -8.39 -6.98
C LEU A 268 -6.91 -9.26 -7.99
N ASP A 269 -6.30 -10.32 -8.49
CA ASP A 269 -6.94 -11.24 -9.44
C ASP A 269 -8.19 -11.87 -8.83
N THR A 270 -8.16 -12.24 -7.54
CA THR A 270 -9.34 -12.74 -6.82
C THR A 270 -10.44 -11.70 -6.72
N ALA A 271 -10.11 -10.44 -6.42
CA ALA A 271 -11.07 -9.35 -6.39
C ALA A 271 -11.68 -9.07 -7.78
N LEU A 272 -10.85 -9.06 -8.83
CA LEU A 272 -11.29 -8.89 -10.23
C LEU A 272 -12.29 -9.97 -10.66
N ARG A 273 -12.03 -11.22 -10.28
CA ARG A 273 -12.97 -12.33 -10.52
C ARG A 273 -14.23 -12.19 -9.68
N LYS A 274 -14.09 -11.89 -8.37
CA LYS A 274 -15.20 -11.81 -7.40
C LYS A 274 -16.26 -10.80 -7.80
N HIS A 275 -15.82 -9.70 -8.37
CA HIS A 275 -16.68 -8.61 -8.80
C HIS A 275 -16.99 -8.62 -10.31
N GLU A 276 -16.68 -9.73 -10.99
CA GLU A 276 -16.96 -9.95 -12.43
C GLU A 276 -16.36 -8.86 -13.35
N VAL A 277 -15.29 -8.20 -12.89
CA VAL A 277 -14.61 -7.15 -13.67
C VAL A 277 -13.74 -7.78 -14.74
N ASP A 278 -13.05 -8.85 -14.37
CA ASP A 278 -12.29 -9.70 -15.29
C ASP A 278 -12.37 -11.13 -14.75
N PRO A 279 -13.32 -11.94 -15.25
CA PRO A 279 -13.45 -13.33 -14.85
C PRO A 279 -12.15 -14.11 -15.11
N MET A 280 -11.36 -13.74 -16.13
CA MET A 280 -10.13 -14.45 -16.51
C MET A 280 -8.87 -13.90 -15.82
N ALA A 281 -9.00 -12.94 -14.89
CA ALA A 281 -7.86 -12.39 -14.17
C ALA A 281 -7.04 -13.51 -13.49
N GLY A 282 -5.71 -13.46 -13.65
CA GLY A 282 -4.79 -14.48 -13.13
C GLY A 282 -4.84 -15.84 -13.84
N ARG A 283 -5.78 -16.06 -14.77
CA ARG A 283 -5.95 -17.33 -15.50
C ARG A 283 -5.23 -17.33 -16.83
N LEU A 284 -4.98 -18.53 -17.36
CA LEU A 284 -4.63 -18.80 -18.74
C LEU A 284 -5.87 -19.28 -19.47
N ALA A 285 -6.06 -18.80 -20.69
CA ALA A 285 -7.05 -19.36 -21.60
C ALA A 285 -6.69 -20.82 -21.94
N ARG A 286 -7.69 -21.67 -22.23
CA ARG A 286 -7.51 -23.13 -22.36
C ARG A 286 -6.53 -23.49 -23.48
N GLU A 287 -6.55 -22.73 -24.57
CA GLU A 287 -5.64 -22.86 -25.71
C GLU A 287 -4.17 -22.63 -25.35
N LEU A 288 -3.90 -21.92 -24.23
CA LEU A 288 -2.55 -21.67 -23.74
C LEU A 288 -2.06 -22.73 -22.74
N TRP A 289 -2.91 -23.62 -22.24
CA TRP A 289 -2.55 -24.55 -21.17
C TRP A 289 -1.43 -25.52 -21.57
N PHE A 290 -1.42 -25.94 -22.82
CA PHE A 290 -0.50 -26.97 -23.32
C PHE A 290 0.62 -26.41 -24.20
N THR A 291 0.79 -25.10 -24.25
CA THR A 291 1.92 -24.50 -24.98
C THR A 291 3.23 -24.72 -24.22
N PRO A 292 4.38 -24.78 -24.91
CA PRO A 292 5.68 -24.99 -24.27
C PRO A 292 5.98 -23.98 -23.16
N GLU A 293 5.47 -22.75 -23.27
CA GLU A 293 5.72 -21.65 -22.34
C GLU A 293 4.96 -21.79 -21.02
N HIS A 294 3.84 -22.51 -21.03
CA HIS A 294 2.89 -22.53 -19.91
C HIS A 294 2.68 -23.90 -19.30
N LEU A 295 2.98 -24.97 -20.04
CA LEU A 295 2.82 -26.33 -19.57
C LEU A 295 3.62 -26.56 -18.27
N GLY A 296 2.93 -27.05 -17.25
CA GLY A 296 3.53 -27.34 -15.94
C GLY A 296 3.77 -26.11 -15.06
N SER A 297 3.50 -24.90 -15.55
CA SER A 297 3.59 -23.67 -14.75
C SER A 297 2.53 -23.63 -13.63
N GLU A 298 2.84 -22.90 -12.56
CA GLU A 298 1.87 -22.62 -11.47
C GLU A 298 0.57 -22.01 -12.02
N LYS A 299 0.69 -21.12 -13.02
CA LYS A 299 -0.45 -20.44 -13.64
C LYS A 299 -1.35 -21.40 -14.41
N MET A 300 -0.77 -22.36 -15.14
CA MET A 300 -1.53 -23.41 -15.83
C MET A 300 -2.24 -24.32 -14.83
N GLN A 301 -1.54 -24.77 -13.77
CA GLN A 301 -2.13 -25.60 -12.73
C GLN A 301 -3.30 -24.89 -12.03
N PHE A 302 -3.13 -23.60 -11.69
CA PHE A 302 -4.20 -22.78 -11.11
C PHE A 302 -5.39 -22.65 -12.06
N SER A 303 -5.14 -22.38 -13.35
CA SER A 303 -6.20 -22.21 -14.36
C SER A 303 -7.00 -23.50 -14.55
N LEU A 304 -6.33 -24.65 -14.56
CA LEU A 304 -6.95 -25.96 -14.63
C LEU A 304 -7.76 -26.28 -13.37
N ALA A 305 -7.20 -26.03 -12.18
CA ALA A 305 -7.91 -26.21 -10.91
C ALA A 305 -9.15 -25.31 -10.82
N TRP A 306 -9.05 -24.07 -11.30
CA TRP A 306 -10.17 -23.15 -11.35
C TRP A 306 -11.25 -23.63 -12.31
N ALA A 307 -10.89 -24.09 -13.52
CA ALA A 307 -11.86 -24.61 -14.48
C ALA A 307 -12.58 -25.87 -13.97
N LEU A 308 -11.84 -26.78 -13.33
CA LEU A 308 -12.43 -27.92 -12.61
C LEU A 308 -13.41 -27.46 -11.53
N SER A 309 -13.03 -26.44 -10.75
CA SER A 309 -13.92 -25.89 -9.73
C SER A 309 -15.18 -25.22 -10.33
N GLU A 310 -15.08 -24.55 -11.47
CA GLU A 310 -16.23 -23.95 -12.18
C GLU A 310 -17.17 -25.03 -12.73
N GLU A 311 -16.61 -26.09 -13.34
CA GLU A 311 -17.36 -27.23 -13.86
C GLU A 311 -18.17 -27.90 -12.74
N TRP A 312 -17.55 -28.15 -11.59
CA TRP A 312 -18.25 -28.73 -10.45
C TRP A 312 -19.31 -27.80 -9.87
N ALA A 313 -19.13 -26.48 -9.92
CA ALA A 313 -20.15 -25.52 -9.48
C ALA A 313 -21.42 -25.63 -10.33
N ALA A 314 -21.27 -25.67 -11.65
CA ALA A 314 -22.40 -25.83 -12.57
C ALA A 314 -23.12 -27.17 -12.35
N ILE A 315 -22.38 -28.25 -12.10
CA ILE A 315 -22.94 -29.56 -11.76
C ILE A 315 -23.69 -29.51 -10.42
N SER A 316 -23.10 -28.88 -9.41
CA SER A 316 -23.68 -28.78 -8.06
C SER A 316 -24.96 -27.95 -8.04
N GLU A 317 -25.05 -26.91 -8.87
CA GLU A 317 -26.28 -26.15 -9.06
C GLU A 317 -27.43 -27.03 -9.58
N ASN A 318 -27.17 -27.85 -10.61
CA ASN A 318 -28.16 -28.76 -11.18
C ASN A 318 -28.56 -29.87 -10.19
N LEU A 319 -27.60 -30.35 -9.38
CA LEU A 319 -27.86 -31.30 -8.28
C LEU A 319 -28.76 -30.68 -7.21
N ALA A 320 -28.47 -29.45 -6.79
CA ALA A 320 -29.26 -28.72 -5.79
C ALA A 320 -30.70 -28.44 -6.27
N LYS A 321 -30.88 -28.23 -7.58
CA LYS A 321 -32.20 -28.09 -8.23
C LYS A 321 -32.92 -29.43 -8.45
N GLY A 322 -32.25 -30.58 -8.23
CA GLY A 322 -32.80 -31.90 -8.50
C GLY A 322 -32.94 -32.23 -9.99
N GLU A 323 -32.26 -31.49 -10.87
CA GLU A 323 -32.33 -31.68 -12.33
C GLU A 323 -31.49 -32.88 -12.80
N ILE A 324 -30.48 -33.26 -12.02
CA ILE A 324 -29.64 -34.43 -12.26
C ILE A 324 -29.39 -35.19 -10.95
N GLU A 325 -29.06 -36.48 -11.07
CA GLU A 325 -28.57 -37.29 -9.94
C GLU A 325 -27.06 -37.17 -9.75
N VAL A 326 -26.56 -37.46 -8.54
CA VAL A 326 -25.12 -37.41 -8.20
C VAL A 326 -24.27 -38.27 -9.15
N ALA A 327 -24.76 -39.43 -9.58
CA ALA A 327 -24.05 -40.29 -10.53
C ALA A 327 -23.93 -39.65 -11.93
N ALA A 328 -24.97 -38.96 -12.38
CA ALA A 328 -24.96 -38.22 -13.64
C ALA A 328 -24.00 -37.01 -13.56
N GLY A 329 -24.02 -36.28 -12.44
CA GLY A 329 -23.06 -35.20 -12.16
C GLY A 329 -21.61 -35.70 -12.13
N GLY A 330 -21.34 -36.82 -11.46
CA GLY A 330 -20.02 -37.44 -11.47
C GLY A 330 -19.56 -37.85 -12.87
N THR A 331 -20.48 -38.31 -13.73
CA THR A 331 -20.18 -38.63 -15.13
C THR A 331 -19.81 -37.39 -15.94
N GLN A 332 -20.53 -36.28 -15.77
CA GLN A 332 -20.23 -35.01 -16.44
C GLN A 332 -18.85 -34.49 -16.04
N TYR A 333 -18.56 -34.45 -14.73
CA TYR A 333 -17.26 -34.03 -14.22
C TYR A 333 -16.11 -34.91 -14.74
N THR A 334 -16.34 -36.22 -14.81
CA THR A 334 -15.38 -37.18 -15.35
C THR A 334 -15.09 -36.92 -16.83
N ARG A 335 -16.12 -36.63 -17.65
CA ARG A 335 -15.94 -36.29 -19.07
C ARG A 335 -15.07 -35.05 -19.25
N PHE A 336 -15.30 -34.01 -18.46
CA PHE A 336 -14.47 -32.80 -18.49
C PHE A 336 -12.98 -33.14 -18.25
N VAL A 337 -12.67 -33.97 -17.24
CA VAL A 337 -11.29 -34.42 -16.97
C VAL A 337 -10.70 -35.20 -18.15
N TYR A 338 -11.49 -36.07 -18.78
CA TYR A 338 -11.05 -36.81 -19.97
C TYR A 338 -10.82 -35.90 -21.18
N ASP A 339 -11.62 -34.85 -21.36
CA ASP A 339 -11.42 -33.88 -22.43
C ASP A 339 -10.09 -33.12 -22.24
N VAL A 340 -9.76 -32.74 -21.01
CA VAL A 340 -8.44 -32.15 -20.70
C VAL A 340 -7.30 -33.13 -20.97
N LEU A 341 -7.44 -34.41 -20.61
CA LEU A 341 -6.45 -35.44 -20.94
C LEU A 341 -6.28 -35.62 -22.44
N LYS A 342 -7.38 -35.57 -23.19
CA LYS A 342 -7.38 -35.66 -24.65
C LYS A 342 -6.64 -34.48 -25.26
N ASP A 343 -6.93 -33.25 -24.84
CA ASP A 343 -6.23 -32.05 -25.31
C ASP A 343 -4.71 -32.16 -25.06
N GLY A 344 -4.33 -32.61 -23.86
CA GLY A 344 -2.94 -32.86 -23.50
C GLY A 344 -2.27 -33.93 -24.37
N ARG A 345 -2.99 -34.99 -24.73
CA ARG A 345 -2.49 -36.03 -25.64
C ARG A 345 -2.32 -35.50 -27.06
N GLU A 346 -3.29 -34.75 -27.57
CA GLU A 346 -3.23 -34.12 -28.90
C GLU A 346 -2.06 -33.13 -29.00
N ALA A 347 -1.71 -32.46 -27.91
CA ALA A 347 -0.52 -31.62 -27.80
C ALA A 347 0.81 -32.40 -27.61
N GLY A 348 0.76 -33.73 -27.47
CA GLY A 348 1.94 -34.57 -27.21
C GLY A 348 2.49 -34.46 -25.78
N LYS A 349 1.65 -34.04 -24.82
CA LYS A 349 1.99 -33.67 -23.43
C LYS A 349 1.21 -34.48 -22.39
N GLU A 350 0.90 -35.74 -22.69
CA GLU A 350 0.01 -36.56 -21.88
C GLU A 350 0.52 -36.75 -20.44
N ALA A 351 1.83 -36.98 -20.24
CA ALA A 351 2.40 -37.21 -18.93
C ALA A 351 2.34 -35.95 -18.03
N GLU A 352 2.69 -34.80 -18.60
CA GLU A 352 2.64 -33.50 -17.92
C GLU A 352 1.19 -33.11 -17.61
N THR A 353 0.26 -33.37 -18.53
CA THR A 353 -1.18 -33.12 -18.33
C THR A 353 -1.73 -33.97 -17.19
N LYS A 354 -1.37 -35.25 -17.14
CA LYS A 354 -1.70 -36.15 -16.02
C LYS A 354 -1.18 -35.63 -14.69
N ALA A 355 0.07 -35.14 -14.64
CA ALA A 355 0.63 -34.55 -13.43
C ALA A 355 -0.10 -33.26 -13.00
N ALA A 356 -0.39 -32.36 -13.95
CA ALA A 356 -1.13 -31.14 -13.70
C ALA A 356 -2.55 -31.42 -13.20
N LEU A 357 -3.26 -32.38 -13.80
CA LEU A 357 -4.60 -32.80 -13.35
C LEU A 357 -4.58 -33.35 -11.92
N ARG A 358 -3.60 -34.18 -11.54
CA ARG A 358 -3.49 -34.67 -10.15
C ARG A 358 -3.32 -33.51 -9.17
N LYS A 359 -2.48 -32.53 -9.50
CA LYS A 359 -2.28 -31.34 -8.67
C LYS A 359 -3.55 -30.50 -8.60
N ALA A 360 -4.18 -30.22 -9.73
CA ALA A 360 -5.39 -29.41 -9.83
C ALA A 360 -6.59 -30.04 -9.10
N LEU A 361 -6.84 -31.35 -9.29
CA LEU A 361 -7.85 -32.10 -8.56
C LEU A 361 -7.60 -32.04 -7.05
N SER A 362 -6.34 -32.17 -6.62
CA SER A 362 -5.98 -32.07 -5.20
C SER A 362 -6.17 -30.66 -4.65
N ASP A 363 -5.86 -29.63 -5.45
CA ASP A 363 -6.08 -28.25 -5.05
C ASP A 363 -7.56 -27.90 -4.92
N VAL A 364 -8.43 -28.47 -5.77
CA VAL A 364 -9.89 -28.38 -5.62
C VAL A 364 -10.36 -29.13 -4.37
N GLN A 365 -9.96 -30.40 -4.20
CA GLN A 365 -10.41 -31.23 -3.08
C GLN A 365 -9.99 -30.68 -1.72
N GLN A 366 -8.82 -30.06 -1.65
CA GLN A 366 -8.29 -29.43 -0.43
C GLN A 366 -8.76 -27.99 -0.29
N SER A 367 -9.65 -27.50 -1.18
CA SER A 367 -10.14 -26.13 -1.23
C SER A 367 -9.03 -25.06 -1.29
N ARG A 368 -7.85 -25.42 -1.83
CA ARG A 368 -6.75 -24.47 -2.12
C ARG A 368 -7.09 -23.58 -3.30
N VAL A 369 -7.83 -24.11 -4.27
CA VAL A 369 -8.45 -23.34 -5.35
C VAL A 369 -9.95 -23.62 -5.34
N ARG A 370 -10.74 -22.55 -5.22
CA ARG A 370 -12.21 -22.63 -5.24
C ARG A 370 -12.74 -21.46 -6.07
N ALA A 371 -13.41 -21.77 -7.17
CA ALA A 371 -14.08 -20.79 -7.99
C ALA A 371 -15.16 -20.07 -7.20
N LEU A 372 -15.48 -18.84 -7.58
CA LEU A 372 -16.47 -18.03 -6.85
C LEU A 372 -17.86 -18.64 -6.90
N ALA A 373 -18.21 -19.25 -8.03
CA ALA A 373 -19.46 -19.99 -8.20
C ALA A 373 -19.59 -21.18 -7.23
N MET A 374 -18.48 -21.67 -6.66
CA MET A 374 -18.50 -22.74 -5.65
C MET A 374 -18.80 -22.25 -4.23
N ALA A 375 -18.99 -20.96 -3.98
CA ALA A 375 -19.12 -20.42 -2.62
C ALA A 375 -20.19 -21.14 -1.77
N ASP A 376 -21.32 -21.47 -2.39
CA ASP A 376 -22.49 -22.05 -1.71
C ASP A 376 -22.65 -23.57 -1.91
N TYR A 377 -21.70 -24.21 -2.60
CA TYR A 377 -21.78 -25.64 -2.93
C TYR A 377 -20.70 -26.47 -2.24
N GLU A 378 -21.02 -27.74 -1.96
CA GLU A 378 -20.06 -28.72 -1.44
C GLU A 378 -19.04 -29.14 -2.49
N LEU A 379 -17.82 -29.46 -2.04
CA LEU A 379 -16.76 -29.98 -2.90
C LEU A 379 -17.15 -31.32 -3.56
N PRO A 380 -16.46 -31.74 -4.63
CA PRO A 380 -16.66 -33.05 -5.22
C PRO A 380 -16.59 -34.18 -4.15
N PRO A 381 -17.49 -35.17 -4.20
CA PRO A 381 -17.46 -36.30 -3.29
C PRO A 381 -16.11 -37.03 -3.33
N ASN A 382 -15.62 -37.49 -2.18
CA ASN A 382 -14.31 -38.15 -2.08
C ASN A 382 -14.14 -39.33 -3.06
N TRP A 383 -15.20 -40.12 -3.28
CA TRP A 383 -15.14 -41.26 -4.21
C TRP A 383 -14.84 -40.82 -5.66
N LEU A 384 -15.36 -39.65 -6.06
CA LEU A 384 -15.17 -39.10 -7.39
C LEU A 384 -13.74 -38.58 -7.54
N TYR A 385 -13.22 -37.90 -6.51
CA TYR A 385 -11.83 -37.49 -6.42
C TYR A 385 -10.87 -38.69 -6.52
N ASP A 386 -11.08 -39.73 -5.71
CA ASP A 386 -10.22 -40.93 -5.69
C ASP A 386 -10.22 -41.65 -7.04
N MET A 387 -11.38 -41.72 -7.71
CA MET A 387 -11.50 -42.29 -9.04
C MET A 387 -10.72 -41.46 -10.08
N LEU A 388 -10.92 -40.14 -10.11
CA LEU A 388 -10.26 -39.25 -11.07
C LEU A 388 -8.75 -39.16 -10.85
N LEU A 389 -8.28 -39.25 -9.61
CA LEU A 389 -6.87 -39.40 -9.30
C LEU A 389 -6.29 -40.67 -9.95
N LYS A 390 -6.99 -41.80 -9.87
CA LYS A 390 -6.57 -43.06 -10.53
C LYS A 390 -6.56 -42.93 -12.04
N THR A 391 -7.55 -42.26 -12.63
CA THR A 391 -7.60 -41.97 -14.07
C THR A 391 -6.42 -41.10 -14.51
N ALA A 392 -6.10 -40.04 -13.76
CA ALA A 392 -4.91 -39.25 -14.00
C ALA A 392 -3.61 -40.02 -13.68
N ALA A 393 -3.67 -41.09 -12.88
CA ALA A 393 -2.55 -41.99 -12.57
C ALA A 393 -2.29 -43.07 -13.61
N ALA A 394 -3.30 -43.46 -14.40
CA ALA A 394 -3.19 -44.55 -15.36
C ALA A 394 -2.12 -44.24 -16.43
N PRO A 395 -1.25 -45.21 -16.81
CA PRO A 395 -0.31 -45.04 -17.91
C PRO A 395 -1.05 -44.74 -19.22
N ALA A 396 -0.35 -44.14 -20.19
CA ALA A 396 -0.91 -43.97 -21.54
C ALA A 396 -1.05 -45.38 -22.14
N GLU A 397 -2.25 -45.96 -22.09
CA GLU A 397 -2.51 -47.21 -22.79
C GLU A 397 -2.42 -46.94 -24.29
N GLY A 398 -1.31 -47.38 -24.88
CA GLY A 398 -1.15 -47.51 -26.31
C GLY A 398 -2.02 -48.67 -26.79
N ASN A 399 -2.88 -48.36 -27.77
CA ASN A 399 -3.37 -49.32 -28.75
C ASN A 399 -2.81 -48.91 -30.10
#